data_AF-A0A8C7EM61-F1
#
_entry.id   AF-A0A8C7EM61-F1
#
_cell.length_a   1.000
_cell.length_b   1.000
_cell.length_c   1.000
_cell.angle_alpha   90.00
_cell.angle_beta   90.00
_cell.angle_gamma   90.00
#
_symmetry.space_group_name_H-M   'P 1'
#
loop_
_entity.id
_entity.type
_entity.pdbx_description
1 polymer ?
#
loop_
_entity_poly.entity_id
_entity_poly.type
_entity_poly.pdbx_seq_one_letter_code
_entity_poly.pdbx_strand_id
1 'polypeptide(L)'
;MGPDPGRVHLDPETAVHGEADVRRLGGSPVTAEADGNPGRSRLLKAGGAREGSSPTGFRESPGLLTLWPLELGEKLFLLKEQEVEHLRTDCAHFRARLEAVQADSLREKKEKLALRQQLNEARQQLLQQAEYCTEMGAAACTLLWGVSSSEDVVKAILGGEKALKFFSITGQTMESFVKSLDGDVKEPDSDENQFVFALAGIVTNVAAIACGREFLVNSSRTLLDTVLQLLGDLRPGQCTKLKVLLLMSLYNVSINLKGLKYISESPGFIPLLWWLLSDPDTEVCLHALRLVQSVVLEPEVFAKSASELRSSLPLQRIVAMAKSRNPHLQTVAQELLEDLRALERDA
;
A
#
# COMPACT_ATOMS: atom_id res chain seq x y z
N MET A 1 -55.34 -23.39 1.97
CA MET A 1 -54.36 -23.77 3.00
C MET A 1 -53.42 -24.79 2.39
N GLY A 2 -52.23 -24.35 1.99
CA GLY A 2 -51.15 -25.18 1.47
C GLY A 2 -49.82 -24.58 1.98
N PRO A 3 -48.83 -25.40 2.37
CA PRO A 3 -47.67 -24.95 3.10
C PRO A 3 -46.58 -24.38 2.18
N ASP A 4 -45.86 -23.42 2.73
CA ASP A 4 -44.77 -22.62 2.15
C ASP A 4 -43.42 -23.35 2.32
N PRO A 5 -42.65 -23.67 1.26
CA PRO A 5 -41.34 -24.29 1.38
C PRO A 5 -40.25 -23.24 1.14
N GLY A 6 -39.80 -22.57 2.21
CA GLY A 6 -38.82 -21.49 2.06
C GLY A 6 -38.10 -21.07 3.34
N ARG A 7 -37.66 -22.02 4.17
CA ARG A 7 -36.75 -21.72 5.30
C ARG A 7 -35.72 -22.82 5.44
N VAL A 8 -34.49 -22.56 4.98
CA VAL A 8 -33.31 -23.34 5.35
C VAL A 8 -32.50 -22.49 6.33
N HIS A 9 -32.50 -22.96 7.57
CA HIS A 9 -31.65 -22.54 8.68
C HIS A 9 -30.23 -23.05 8.40
N LEU A 10 -29.21 -22.21 8.60
CA LEU A 10 -27.82 -22.67 8.68
C LEU A 10 -27.25 -22.15 10.00
N ASP A 11 -27.04 -23.08 10.93
CA ASP A 11 -26.20 -22.86 12.11
C ASP A 11 -24.74 -23.22 11.80
N PRO A 12 -23.76 -22.52 12.38
CA PRO A 12 -22.34 -22.72 12.13
C PRO A 12 -21.69 -23.51 13.26
N GLU A 13 -21.07 -24.66 12.97
CA GLU A 13 -20.00 -25.22 13.80
C GLU A 13 -19.38 -26.44 13.11
N THR A 14 -18.11 -26.35 12.73
CA THR A 14 -17.13 -27.44 12.86
C THR A 14 -15.75 -26.86 12.60
N ALA A 15 -15.03 -26.65 13.69
CA ALA A 15 -13.59 -26.44 13.71
C ALA A 15 -12.91 -27.73 14.25
N VAL A 16 -11.56 -27.76 14.16
CA VAL A 16 -10.61 -28.56 14.97
C VAL A 16 -10.27 -29.96 14.37
N HIS A 17 -9.03 -30.45 14.13
CA HIS A 17 -7.66 -30.18 14.61
C HIS A 17 -6.57 -30.86 13.73
N GLY A 18 -5.29 -30.47 13.94
CA GLY A 18 -4.07 -31.29 13.70
C GLY A 18 -2.86 -30.43 13.26
N GLU A 19 -2.11 -29.77 14.17
CA GLU A 19 -0.83 -30.22 14.79
C GLU A 19 0.20 -30.79 13.79
N ALA A 20 1.51 -30.55 13.83
CA ALA A 20 2.45 -29.64 14.48
C ALA A 20 3.82 -30.04 13.88
N ASP A 21 4.74 -29.12 13.58
CA ASP A 21 6.15 -29.47 13.70
C ASP A 21 7.03 -28.26 14.04
N VAL A 22 7.85 -28.46 15.07
CA VAL A 22 8.73 -27.50 15.71
C VAL A 22 10.11 -28.13 15.68
N ARG A 23 11.09 -27.43 15.08
CA ARG A 23 12.55 -27.41 15.37
C ARG A 23 13.27 -26.83 14.13
N ARG A 24 14.37 -26.08 14.17
CA ARG A 24 15.15 -25.32 15.17
C ARG A 24 16.37 -24.74 14.39
N LEU A 25 16.98 -23.67 14.90
CA LEU A 25 18.33 -23.11 14.58
C LEU A 25 18.41 -22.23 13.31
N GLY A 26 18.98 -21.02 13.30
CA GLY A 26 19.67 -20.20 14.29
C GLY A 26 20.33 -18.97 13.61
N GLY A 27 20.68 -17.95 14.40
CA GLY A 27 21.75 -16.99 14.10
C GLY A 27 21.40 -15.70 13.33
N SER A 28 21.31 -14.58 14.04
CA SER A 28 21.65 -13.25 13.52
C SER A 28 23.11 -12.91 13.89
N PRO A 29 23.80 -12.05 13.11
CA PRO A 29 23.94 -10.65 13.55
C PRO A 29 23.78 -9.65 12.39
N VAL A 30 22.92 -8.64 12.53
CA VAL A 30 23.25 -7.25 12.91
C VAL A 30 24.37 -6.63 12.06
N THR A 31 23.93 -5.87 11.06
CA THR A 31 24.70 -4.94 10.25
C THR A 31 25.02 -3.67 11.05
N ALA A 32 26.28 -3.24 10.99
CA ALA A 32 26.72 -1.93 11.47
C ALA A 32 27.16 -1.10 10.27
N GLU A 33 26.35 -0.11 9.91
CA GLU A 33 26.72 0.93 8.95
C GLU A 33 27.57 1.99 9.64
N ALA A 34 28.73 2.23 9.04
CA ALA A 34 29.66 3.29 9.37
C ALA A 34 29.41 4.47 8.42
N ASP A 35 29.40 5.68 8.96
CA ASP A 35 29.33 6.90 8.16
C ASP A 35 30.27 7.95 8.77
N GLY A 36 31.05 8.64 7.92
CA GLY A 36 31.76 9.89 8.28
C GLY A 36 33.29 9.91 8.17
N ASN A 37 33.80 10.13 6.95
CA ASN A 37 35.11 10.74 6.60
C ASN A 37 34.93 12.29 6.49
N PRO A 38 35.89 13.20 6.13
CA PRO A 38 37.37 13.26 6.19
C PRO A 38 37.93 14.55 6.86
N GLY A 39 39.25 14.65 7.06
CA GLY A 39 39.92 15.95 7.33
C GLY A 39 41.44 15.89 7.56
N ARG A 40 42.21 16.11 6.48
CA ARG A 40 43.67 16.42 6.38
C ARG A 40 44.16 17.44 7.45
N SER A 41 45.43 17.56 7.89
CA SER A 41 46.74 17.34 7.26
C SER A 41 47.89 17.48 8.31
N ARG A 42 48.98 16.74 8.08
CA ARG A 42 50.43 17.00 8.32
C ARG A 42 50.87 18.11 9.32
N LEU A 43 51.81 17.77 10.22
CA LEU A 43 53.25 18.10 10.10
C LEU A 43 54.06 17.61 11.33
N LEU A 44 55.24 17.06 11.01
CA LEU A 44 56.51 17.08 11.75
C LEU A 44 56.61 16.40 13.13
N LYS A 45 57.14 15.17 13.12
CA LYS A 45 57.98 14.62 14.19
C LYS A 45 59.45 14.82 13.80
N ALA A 46 60.23 15.48 14.65
CA ALA A 46 61.69 15.45 14.61
C ALA A 46 62.24 15.35 16.04
N GLY A 47 63.14 14.38 16.24
CA GLY A 47 63.83 14.05 17.48
C GLY A 47 64.12 12.54 17.48
N GLY A 48 65.34 12.04 17.53
CA GLY A 48 66.66 12.66 17.56
C GLY A 48 67.75 11.56 17.57
N ALA A 49 68.99 11.99 17.84
CA ALA A 49 70.15 11.25 18.35
C ALA A 49 71.28 10.81 17.39
N ARG A 50 72.45 11.46 17.63
CA ARG A 50 73.86 10.99 17.69
C ARG A 50 74.49 10.38 16.41
N GLU A 51 75.77 10.55 16.08
CA GLU A 51 77.01 10.59 16.87
C GLU A 51 78.23 10.95 15.97
N GLY A 52 79.32 11.51 16.54
CA GLY A 52 80.69 11.57 15.98
C GLY A 52 80.91 12.51 14.77
N SER A 53 82.00 13.25 14.58
CA SER A 53 83.40 13.13 15.00
C SER A 53 84.15 14.46 14.69
N SER A 54 85.28 14.69 15.37
CA SER A 54 86.12 15.90 15.39
C SER A 54 86.70 16.36 14.03
N PRO A 55 87.21 17.62 13.89
CA PRO A 55 88.61 17.85 14.29
C PRO A 55 88.93 19.24 14.89
N THR A 56 90.12 19.22 15.49
CA THR A 56 91.01 20.24 16.05
C THR A 56 91.27 21.51 15.21
N GLY A 57 91.48 22.65 15.89
CA GLY A 57 92.27 23.76 15.34
C GLY A 57 92.16 25.11 16.07
N PHE A 58 93.27 25.52 16.70
CA PHE A 58 93.72 26.91 16.95
C PHE A 58 93.08 27.83 18.02
N ARG A 59 93.70 27.76 19.22
CA ARG A 59 94.49 28.78 19.96
C ARG A 59 94.24 30.30 19.84
N GLU A 60 94.34 30.92 21.03
CA GLU A 60 94.68 32.32 21.43
C GLU A 60 93.50 33.31 21.50
N SER A 61 93.00 33.77 22.67
CA SER A 61 93.56 34.49 23.84
C SER A 61 92.88 35.88 23.95
N PRO A 62 92.80 36.52 25.13
CA PRO A 62 91.49 36.83 25.72
C PRO A 62 91.21 38.33 25.94
N GLY A 63 89.94 38.71 25.83
CA GLY A 63 89.42 40.00 26.29
C GLY A 63 88.00 40.27 25.74
N LEU A 64 87.05 40.59 26.63
CA LEU A 64 85.61 40.89 26.38
C LEU A 64 84.62 39.70 26.18
N LEU A 65 84.42 38.78 27.14
CA LEU A 65 83.29 37.83 27.04
C LEU A 65 82.73 37.33 28.38
N THR A 66 82.24 38.20 29.27
CA THR A 66 81.57 37.73 30.50
C THR A 66 80.12 38.22 30.75
N LEU A 67 79.52 39.04 29.88
CA LEU A 67 78.08 39.36 29.97
C LEU A 67 77.17 38.68 28.93
N TRP A 68 77.71 38.31 27.77
CA TRP A 68 76.93 37.77 26.64
C TRP A 68 76.20 36.42 26.93
N PRO A 69 76.78 35.46 27.69
CA PRO A 69 76.12 34.16 27.93
C PRO A 69 74.93 34.21 28.91
N LEU A 70 74.93 35.15 29.87
CA LEU A 70 73.87 35.29 30.88
C LEU A 70 72.63 35.98 30.29
N GLU A 71 72.81 37.06 29.52
CA GLU A 71 71.69 37.76 28.85
C GLU A 71 70.97 36.90 27.80
N LEU A 72 71.70 36.01 27.11
CA LEU A 72 71.10 35.04 26.18
C LEU A 72 70.36 33.92 26.93
N GLY A 73 70.89 33.48 28.07
CA GLY A 73 70.23 32.50 28.94
C GLY A 73 68.90 33.03 29.49
N GLU A 74 68.87 34.29 29.95
CA GLU A 74 67.65 34.94 30.44
C GLU A 74 66.62 35.12 29.32
N LYS A 75 67.02 35.55 28.12
CA LYS A 75 66.12 35.66 26.96
C LYS A 75 65.53 34.31 26.57
N LEU A 76 66.34 33.24 26.57
CA LEU A 76 65.87 31.89 26.25
C LEU A 76 64.92 31.35 27.33
N PHE A 77 65.22 31.64 28.60
CA PHE A 77 64.35 31.28 29.73
C PHE A 77 63.00 31.99 29.64
N LEU A 78 62.98 33.30 29.37
CA LEU A 78 61.75 34.08 29.18
C LEU A 78 60.93 33.58 27.97
N LEU A 79 61.59 33.24 26.86
CA LEU A 79 60.91 32.64 25.71
C LEU A 79 60.30 31.28 26.05
N LYS A 80 61.01 30.45 26.83
CA LYS A 80 60.50 29.16 27.29
C LYS A 80 59.33 29.32 28.28
N GLU A 81 59.38 30.31 29.15
CA GLU A 81 58.32 30.62 30.09
C GLU A 81 57.07 31.12 29.36
N GLN A 82 57.24 32.00 28.36
CA GLN A 82 56.15 32.43 27.47
C GLN A 82 55.56 31.25 26.67
N GLU A 83 56.40 30.35 26.15
CA GLU A 83 55.96 29.15 25.44
C GLU A 83 55.17 28.21 26.35
N VAL A 84 55.62 27.99 27.59
CA VAL A 84 54.91 27.19 28.60
C VAL A 84 53.57 27.83 28.96
N GLU A 85 53.53 29.14 29.16
CA GLU A 85 52.30 29.84 29.49
C GLU A 85 51.31 29.83 28.32
N HIS A 86 51.81 29.99 27.09
CA HIS A 86 50.99 29.84 25.89
C HIS A 86 50.40 28.43 25.77
N LEU A 87 51.21 27.38 25.95
CA LEU A 87 50.74 25.99 25.96
C LEU A 87 49.71 25.73 27.07
N ARG A 88 49.87 26.34 28.26
CA ARG A 88 48.86 26.24 29.34
C ARG A 88 47.54 26.86 28.95
N THR A 89 47.56 28.04 28.34
CA THR A 89 46.33 28.70 27.85
C THR A 89 45.64 27.88 26.78
N ASP A 90 46.40 27.29 25.85
CA ASP A 90 45.86 26.42 24.81
C ASP A 90 45.28 25.13 25.40
N CYS A 91 45.97 24.48 26.33
CA CYS A 91 45.45 23.32 27.04
C CYS A 91 44.15 23.61 27.78
N ALA A 92 44.04 24.77 28.43
CA ALA A 92 42.81 25.20 29.10
C ALA A 92 41.67 25.42 28.10
N HIS A 93 41.95 26.08 26.97
CA HIS A 93 40.97 26.34 25.92
C HIS A 93 40.49 25.04 25.25
N PHE A 94 41.39 24.11 24.93
CA PHE A 94 41.01 22.81 24.36
C PHE A 94 40.21 21.97 25.35
N ARG A 95 40.54 22.00 26.64
CA ARG A 95 39.76 21.33 27.69
C ARG A 95 38.34 21.90 27.78
N ALA A 96 38.19 23.22 27.84
CA ALA A 96 36.89 23.87 27.88
C ALA A 96 36.04 23.54 26.64
N ARG A 97 36.65 23.53 25.44
CA ARG A 97 35.96 23.13 24.20
C ARG A 97 35.53 21.67 24.20
N LEU A 98 36.39 20.77 24.70
CA LEU A 98 36.06 19.35 24.80
C LEU A 98 34.88 19.13 25.76
N GLU A 99 34.90 19.78 26.93
CA GLU A 99 33.81 19.72 27.91
C GLU A 99 32.49 20.25 27.34
N ALA A 100 32.53 21.38 26.61
CA ALA A 100 31.35 21.93 25.95
C ALA A 100 30.76 20.95 24.91
N VAL A 101 31.60 20.38 24.03
CA VAL A 101 31.16 19.40 23.03
C VAL A 101 30.63 18.12 23.69
N GLN A 102 31.23 17.67 24.81
CA GLN A 102 30.74 16.51 25.56
C GLN A 102 29.37 16.79 26.20
N ALA A 103 29.17 17.96 26.78
CA ALA A 103 27.90 18.38 27.35
C ALA A 103 26.80 18.47 26.28
N ASP A 104 27.12 19.07 25.13
CA ASP A 104 26.22 19.15 23.98
C ASP A 104 25.87 17.76 23.44
N SER A 105 26.87 16.88 23.26
CA SER A 105 26.65 15.51 22.80
C SER A 105 25.76 14.71 23.78
N LEU A 106 25.93 14.90 25.09
CA LEU A 106 25.08 14.24 26.08
C LEU A 106 23.64 14.78 26.04
N ARG A 107 23.47 16.09 25.87
CA ARG A 107 22.15 16.73 25.71
C ARG A 107 21.44 16.20 24.47
N GLU A 108 22.12 16.21 23.32
CA GLU A 108 21.59 15.69 22.06
C GLU A 108 21.22 14.20 22.14
N LYS A 109 22.04 13.38 22.81
CA LYS A 109 21.71 11.96 23.04
C LYS A 109 20.43 11.78 23.87
N LYS A 110 20.24 12.58 24.92
CA LYS A 110 19.02 12.56 25.74
C LYS A 110 17.80 12.98 24.93
N GLU A 111 17.90 14.07 24.17
CA GLU A 111 16.84 14.55 23.28
C GLU A 111 16.48 13.51 22.21
N LYS A 112 17.49 12.91 21.57
CA LYS A 112 17.29 11.84 20.57
C LYS A 112 16.57 10.62 21.16
N LEU A 113 16.88 10.24 22.39
CA LEU A 113 16.18 9.15 23.08
C LEU A 113 14.73 9.52 23.38
N ALA A 114 14.49 10.74 23.86
CA ALA A 114 13.13 11.23 24.12
C ALA A 114 12.27 11.28 22.86
N LEU A 115 12.82 11.79 21.74
CA LEU A 115 12.13 11.84 20.45
C LEU A 115 11.84 10.44 19.90
N ARG A 116 12.77 9.50 20.04
CA ARG A 116 12.54 8.09 19.65
C ARG A 116 11.40 7.46 20.46
N GLN A 117 11.33 7.76 21.75
CA GLN A 117 10.24 7.27 22.59
C GLN A 117 8.90 7.85 22.13
N GLN A 118 8.81 9.17 21.92
CA GLN A 118 7.58 9.81 21.42
C GLN A 118 7.15 9.27 20.04
N LEU A 119 8.10 9.02 19.14
CA LEU A 119 7.82 8.44 17.83
C LEU A 119 7.25 7.02 17.95
N ASN A 120 7.80 6.21 18.86
CA ASN A 120 7.30 4.85 19.10
C ASN A 120 5.90 4.87 19.71
N GLU A 121 5.64 5.77 20.67
CA GLU A 121 4.31 5.95 21.28
C GLU A 121 3.28 6.39 20.22
N ALA A 122 3.61 7.41 19.41
CA ALA A 122 2.75 7.87 18.32
C ALA A 122 2.50 6.77 17.27
N ARG A 123 3.52 5.97 16.93
CA ARG A 123 3.38 4.83 16.00
C ARG A 123 2.45 3.77 16.56
N GLN A 124 2.56 3.44 17.85
CA GLN A 124 1.68 2.48 18.51
C GLN A 124 0.23 2.98 18.53
N GLN A 125 0.01 4.26 18.82
CA GLN A 125 -1.33 4.86 18.79
C GLN A 125 -1.95 4.81 17.39
N LEU A 126 -1.17 5.10 16.34
CA LEU A 126 -1.66 5.02 14.96
C LEU A 126 -2.03 3.59 14.54
N LEU A 127 -1.23 2.60 14.94
CA LEU A 127 -1.54 1.19 14.66
C LEU A 127 -2.84 0.76 15.36
N GLN A 128 -3.00 1.08 16.64
CA GLN A 128 -4.23 0.80 17.39
C GLN A 128 -5.44 1.51 16.79
N GLN A 129 -5.28 2.75 16.31
CA GLN A 129 -6.36 3.47 15.65
C GLN A 129 -6.73 2.84 14.30
N ALA A 130 -5.74 2.36 13.53
CA ALA A 130 -5.98 1.69 12.26
C ALA A 130 -6.73 0.36 12.45
N GLU A 131 -6.31 -0.45 13.43
CA GLU A 131 -6.99 -1.69 13.82
C GLU A 131 -8.44 -1.42 14.24
N TYR A 132 -8.63 -0.49 15.18
CA TYR A 132 -9.96 -0.11 15.66
C TYR A 132 -10.89 0.42 14.54
N CYS A 133 -10.38 1.29 13.66
CA CYS A 133 -11.16 1.79 12.53
C CYS A 133 -11.55 0.68 11.55
N THR A 134 -10.69 -0.33 11.37
CA THR A 134 -10.96 -1.47 10.50
C THR A 134 -12.02 -2.38 11.11
N GLU A 135 -11.88 -2.73 12.39
CA GLU A 135 -12.86 -3.52 13.14
C GLU A 135 -14.24 -2.84 13.18
N MET A 136 -14.27 -1.55 13.54
CA MET A 136 -15.50 -0.76 13.53
C MET A 136 -16.11 -0.65 12.13
N GLY A 137 -15.28 -0.40 11.12
CA GLY A 137 -15.68 -0.33 9.73
C GLY A 137 -16.31 -1.62 9.24
N ALA A 138 -15.68 -2.76 9.55
CA ALA A 138 -16.17 -4.10 9.25
C ALA A 138 -17.55 -4.35 9.88
N ALA A 139 -17.70 -4.10 11.18
CA ALA A 139 -18.96 -4.30 11.89
C ALA A 139 -20.07 -3.39 11.36
N ALA A 140 -19.81 -2.08 11.27
CA ALA A 140 -20.81 -1.09 10.85
C ALA A 140 -21.23 -1.30 9.39
N CYS A 141 -20.28 -1.57 8.49
CA CYS A 141 -20.59 -1.78 7.08
C CYS A 141 -21.25 -3.12 6.84
N THR A 142 -20.95 -4.17 7.61
CA THR A 142 -21.65 -5.45 7.51
C THR A 142 -23.12 -5.32 7.89
N LEU A 143 -23.42 -4.57 8.96
CA LEU A 143 -24.80 -4.23 9.31
C LEU A 143 -25.49 -3.41 8.21
N LEU A 144 -24.80 -2.37 7.71
CA LEU A 144 -25.32 -1.51 6.65
C LEU A 144 -25.57 -2.29 5.35
N TRP A 145 -24.68 -3.22 5.01
CA TRP A 145 -24.86 -4.14 3.89
C TRP A 145 -26.14 -4.94 4.09
N GLY A 146 -26.33 -5.57 5.25
CA GLY A 146 -27.53 -6.35 5.56
C GLY A 146 -28.83 -5.55 5.41
N VAL A 147 -28.89 -4.31 5.92
CA VAL A 147 -30.12 -3.49 5.82
C VAL A 147 -30.31 -2.82 4.46
N SER A 148 -29.23 -2.62 3.69
CA SER A 148 -29.29 -1.98 2.37
C SER A 148 -29.97 -2.81 1.29
N SER A 149 -30.39 -4.06 1.58
CA SER A 149 -31.25 -4.83 0.68
C SER A 149 -32.67 -4.27 0.57
N SER A 150 -33.06 -3.37 1.48
CA SER A 150 -34.35 -2.68 1.46
C SER A 150 -34.29 -1.38 0.66
N GLU A 151 -35.24 -1.19 -0.25
CA GLU A 151 -35.37 0.03 -1.06
C GLU A 151 -35.52 1.29 -0.20
N ASP A 152 -36.27 1.22 0.90
CA ASP A 152 -36.48 2.38 1.79
C ASP A 152 -35.18 2.80 2.48
N VAL A 153 -34.36 1.82 2.86
CA VAL A 153 -33.04 2.07 3.45
C VAL A 153 -32.12 2.70 2.42
N VAL A 154 -32.10 2.20 1.18
CA VAL A 154 -31.32 2.81 0.10
C VAL A 154 -31.76 4.25 -0.15
N LYS A 155 -33.06 4.54 -0.21
CA LYS A 155 -33.56 5.92 -0.34
C LYS A 155 -33.10 6.81 0.81
N ALA A 156 -33.10 6.32 2.05
CA ALA A 156 -32.61 7.06 3.21
C ALA A 156 -31.10 7.34 3.14
N ILE A 157 -30.29 6.34 2.74
CA ILE A 157 -28.84 6.50 2.54
C ILE A 157 -28.57 7.58 1.49
N LEU A 158 -29.22 7.48 0.33
CA LEU A 158 -29.00 8.38 -0.81
C LEU A 158 -29.54 9.79 -0.58
N GLY A 159 -30.58 9.94 0.25
CA GLY A 159 -31.09 11.23 0.69
C GLY A 159 -30.24 11.91 1.78
N GLY A 160 -29.27 11.20 2.36
CA GLY A 160 -28.39 11.73 3.39
C GLY A 160 -27.29 12.66 2.84
N GLU A 161 -26.95 13.72 3.60
CA GLU A 161 -25.92 14.69 3.22
C GLU A 161 -24.51 14.10 3.05
N LYS A 162 -24.25 12.91 3.60
CA LYS A 162 -22.95 12.23 3.52
C LYS A 162 -22.88 11.18 2.40
N ALA A 163 -23.95 10.97 1.61
CA ALA A 163 -23.99 9.90 0.61
C ALA A 163 -22.79 9.96 -0.36
N LEU A 164 -22.54 11.11 -0.99
CA LEU A 164 -21.42 11.27 -1.93
C LEU A 164 -20.06 11.00 -1.27
N LYS A 165 -19.87 11.51 -0.06
CA LYS A 165 -18.63 11.30 0.69
C LYS A 165 -18.45 9.82 1.04
N PHE A 166 -19.52 9.14 1.45
CA PHE A 166 -19.50 7.71 1.75
C PHE A 166 -19.05 6.92 0.52
N PHE A 167 -19.71 7.08 -0.63
CA PHE A 167 -19.35 6.32 -1.84
C PHE A 167 -17.97 6.70 -2.40
N SER A 168 -17.51 7.94 -2.21
CA SER A 168 -16.14 8.34 -2.55
C SER A 168 -15.10 7.63 -1.67
N ILE A 169 -15.33 7.56 -0.36
CA ILE A 169 -14.45 6.82 0.56
C ILE A 169 -14.50 5.33 0.25
N THR A 170 -15.68 4.77 -0.03
CA THR A 170 -15.85 3.38 -0.44
C THR A 170 -14.95 3.02 -1.62
N GLY A 171 -14.93 3.84 -2.68
CA GLY A 171 -14.05 3.64 -3.82
C GLY A 171 -12.57 3.65 -3.43
N GLN A 172 -12.14 4.67 -2.67
CA GLN A 172 -10.75 4.81 -2.21
C GLN A 172 -10.29 3.66 -1.30
N THR A 173 -11.17 3.18 -0.42
CA THR A 173 -10.87 2.05 0.47
C THR A 173 -10.67 0.77 -0.33
N MET A 174 -11.57 0.47 -1.28
CA MET A 174 -11.41 -0.70 -2.16
C MET A 174 -10.15 -0.58 -3.03
N GLU A 175 -9.84 0.61 -3.53
CA GLU A 175 -8.63 0.86 -4.32
C GLU A 175 -7.35 0.66 -3.50
N SER A 176 -7.28 1.23 -2.31
CA SER A 176 -6.15 1.04 -1.40
C SER A 176 -5.98 -0.43 -1.02
N PHE A 177 -7.08 -1.14 -0.79
CA PHE A 177 -7.06 -2.56 -0.48
C PHE A 177 -6.43 -3.36 -1.63
N VAL A 178 -6.94 -3.20 -2.86
CA VAL A 178 -6.42 -3.93 -4.03
C VAL A 178 -4.94 -3.62 -4.28
N LYS A 179 -4.52 -2.36 -4.14
CA LYS A 179 -3.11 -1.96 -4.25
C LYS A 179 -2.20 -2.58 -3.19
N SER A 180 -2.75 -2.92 -2.02
CA SER A 180 -1.99 -3.54 -0.92
C SER A 180 -1.88 -5.07 -1.03
N LEU A 181 -2.53 -5.69 -2.02
CA LEU A 181 -2.48 -7.14 -2.25
C LEU A 181 -1.15 -7.54 -2.91
N ASP A 182 -0.06 -7.43 -2.15
CA ASP A 182 1.30 -7.78 -2.58
C ASP A 182 1.51 -9.29 -2.65
N GLY A 183 0.91 -9.96 -3.65
CA GLY A 183 1.25 -11.34 -4.01
C GLY A 183 0.83 -12.44 -3.03
N ASP A 184 0.83 -12.12 -1.74
CA ASP A 184 0.69 -12.98 -0.59
C ASP A 184 -0.76 -13.02 -0.14
N VAL A 185 -1.22 -14.21 0.21
CA VAL A 185 -2.62 -14.45 0.52
C VAL A 185 -2.88 -13.89 1.92
N LYS A 186 -3.41 -12.66 1.99
CA LYS A 186 -4.01 -12.16 3.23
C LYS A 186 -5.08 -13.17 3.67
N GLU A 187 -5.10 -13.49 4.97
CA GLU A 187 -6.07 -14.43 5.55
C GLU A 187 -7.49 -14.06 5.06
N PRO A 188 -8.24 -15.01 4.48
CA PRO A 188 -9.51 -14.72 3.81
C PRO A 188 -10.57 -14.09 4.73
N ASP A 189 -10.44 -14.27 6.06
CA ASP A 189 -11.41 -13.85 7.06
C ASP A 189 -10.99 -12.63 7.91
N SER A 190 -9.97 -11.87 7.50
CA SER A 190 -9.58 -10.65 8.23
C SER A 190 -10.69 -9.59 8.26
N ASP A 191 -10.71 -8.76 9.29
CA ASP A 191 -11.64 -7.62 9.38
C ASP A 191 -11.47 -6.65 8.21
N GLU A 192 -10.25 -6.52 7.68
CA GLU A 192 -9.97 -5.72 6.49
C GLU A 192 -10.73 -6.27 5.26
N ASN A 193 -10.68 -7.59 5.04
CA ASN A 193 -11.43 -8.22 3.95
C ASN A 193 -12.94 -8.06 4.16
N GLN A 194 -13.43 -8.29 5.38
CA GLN A 194 -14.85 -8.15 5.71
C GLN A 194 -15.34 -6.72 5.48
N PHE A 195 -14.56 -5.73 5.91
CA PHE A 195 -14.86 -4.32 5.69
C PHE A 195 -14.97 -3.99 4.20
N VAL A 196 -13.99 -4.42 3.40
CA VAL A 196 -13.97 -4.17 1.95
C VAL A 196 -15.12 -4.90 1.24
N PHE A 197 -15.40 -6.15 1.60
CA PHE A 197 -16.52 -6.90 1.02
C PHE A 197 -17.87 -6.28 1.41
N ALA A 198 -18.01 -5.79 2.65
CA ALA A 198 -19.22 -5.12 3.08
C ALA A 198 -19.47 -3.82 2.33
N LEU A 199 -18.43 -3.03 2.09
CA LEU A 199 -18.52 -1.83 1.25
C LEU A 199 -18.96 -2.17 -0.19
N ALA A 200 -18.33 -3.15 -0.82
CA ALA A 200 -18.71 -3.62 -2.17
C ALA A 200 -20.15 -4.19 -2.19
N GLY A 201 -20.55 -4.87 -1.12
CA GLY A 201 -21.88 -5.41 -0.93
C GLY A 201 -22.96 -4.33 -0.82
N ILE A 202 -22.69 -3.25 -0.08
CA ILE A 202 -23.58 -2.08 -0.03
C ILE A 202 -23.77 -1.49 -1.42
N VAL A 203 -22.68 -1.31 -2.18
CA VAL A 203 -22.75 -0.81 -3.56
C VAL A 203 -23.58 -1.74 -4.45
N THR A 204 -23.43 -3.06 -4.28
CA THR A 204 -24.20 -4.08 -5.01
C THR A 204 -25.69 -3.95 -4.75
N ASN A 205 -26.09 -3.83 -3.48
CA ASN A 205 -27.48 -3.66 -3.08
C ASN A 205 -28.05 -2.32 -3.57
N VAL A 206 -27.28 -1.23 -3.47
CA VAL A 206 -27.69 0.08 -4.00
C VAL A 206 -27.91 0.00 -5.51
N ALA A 207 -27.02 -0.65 -6.26
CA ALA A 207 -27.19 -0.86 -7.69
C ALA A 207 -28.42 -1.72 -8.03
N ALA A 208 -28.84 -2.63 -7.15
CA ALA A 208 -30.05 -3.43 -7.36
C ALA A 208 -31.34 -2.57 -7.37
N ILE A 209 -31.32 -1.39 -6.73
CA ILE A 209 -32.46 -0.49 -6.62
C ILE A 209 -32.43 0.60 -7.72
N ALA A 210 -33.58 0.94 -8.29
CA ALA A 210 -33.68 1.89 -9.41
C ALA A 210 -33.08 3.28 -9.10
N CYS A 211 -33.47 3.90 -7.97
CA CYS A 211 -32.91 5.20 -7.56
C CYS A 211 -31.40 5.12 -7.25
N GLY A 212 -30.91 3.95 -6.81
CA GLY A 212 -29.49 3.71 -6.60
C GLY A 212 -28.71 3.65 -7.90
N ARG A 213 -29.24 3.00 -8.95
CA ARG A 213 -28.64 3.04 -10.30
C ARG A 213 -28.54 4.46 -10.83
N GLU A 214 -29.63 5.23 -10.71
CA GLU A 214 -29.63 6.62 -11.13
C GLU A 214 -28.59 7.45 -10.39
N PHE A 215 -28.49 7.29 -9.07
CA PHE A 215 -27.47 7.95 -8.26
C PHE A 215 -26.05 7.58 -8.68
N LEU A 216 -25.76 6.30 -8.87
CA LEU A 216 -24.43 5.82 -9.26
C LEU A 216 -24.00 6.44 -10.60
N VAL A 217 -24.90 6.44 -11.58
CA VAL A 217 -24.61 6.93 -12.95
C VAL A 217 -24.61 8.46 -13.05
N ASN A 218 -25.32 9.16 -12.16
CA ASN A 218 -25.40 10.63 -12.23
C ASN A 218 -24.44 11.34 -11.28
N SER A 219 -24.19 10.76 -10.11
CA SER A 219 -23.57 11.47 -8.99
C SER A 219 -22.34 10.76 -8.44
N SER A 220 -22.18 9.45 -8.70
CA SER A 220 -21.06 8.65 -8.17
C SER A 220 -20.28 7.91 -9.26
N ARG A 221 -20.10 8.54 -10.42
CA ARG A 221 -19.39 8.00 -11.59
C ARG A 221 -17.97 7.55 -11.28
N THR A 222 -17.23 8.32 -10.48
CA THR A 222 -15.88 7.96 -10.05
C THR A 222 -15.84 6.60 -9.36
N LEU A 223 -16.88 6.24 -8.59
CA LEU A 223 -16.96 4.91 -8.01
C LEU A 223 -17.09 3.82 -9.09
N LEU A 224 -17.90 4.04 -10.13
CA LEU A 224 -18.02 3.09 -11.25
C LEU A 224 -16.70 2.95 -12.01
N ASP A 225 -15.99 4.05 -12.23
CA ASP A 225 -14.67 4.04 -12.87
C ASP A 225 -13.68 3.25 -12.00
N THR A 226 -13.69 3.48 -10.68
CA THR A 226 -12.89 2.69 -9.73
C THR A 226 -13.26 1.22 -9.82
N VAL A 227 -14.55 0.85 -9.82
CA VAL A 227 -14.98 -0.56 -9.91
C VAL A 227 -14.45 -1.24 -11.18
N LEU A 228 -14.53 -0.56 -12.33
CA LEU A 228 -13.98 -1.07 -13.59
C LEU A 228 -12.46 -1.24 -13.53
N GLN A 229 -11.76 -0.24 -12.97
CA GLN A 229 -10.31 -0.29 -12.78
C GLN A 229 -9.88 -1.46 -11.88
N LEU A 230 -10.54 -1.64 -10.73
CA LEU A 230 -10.21 -2.71 -9.78
C LEU A 230 -10.41 -4.11 -10.36
N LEU A 231 -11.43 -4.30 -11.20
CA LEU A 231 -11.65 -5.57 -11.91
C LEU A 231 -10.50 -5.89 -12.88
N GLY A 232 -9.85 -4.86 -13.46
CA GLY A 232 -8.69 -5.02 -14.32
C GLY A 232 -7.37 -5.20 -13.56
N ASP A 233 -7.25 -4.64 -12.36
CA ASP A 233 -6.01 -4.70 -11.55
C ASP A 233 -5.84 -6.01 -10.78
N LEU A 234 -6.95 -6.65 -10.39
CA LEU A 234 -6.92 -7.93 -9.69
C LEU A 234 -6.40 -9.04 -10.63
N ARG A 235 -5.61 -10.00 -10.13
CA ARG A 235 -5.13 -11.15 -10.94
C ARG A 235 -6.19 -12.25 -11.09
N PRO A 236 -6.09 -13.18 -12.06
CA PRO A 236 -7.07 -14.26 -12.20
C PRO A 236 -7.13 -15.12 -10.94
N GLY A 237 -8.33 -15.44 -10.45
CA GLY A 237 -8.53 -16.20 -9.21
C GLY A 237 -8.17 -15.46 -7.90
N GLN A 238 -7.68 -14.22 -7.96
CA GLN A 238 -7.41 -13.41 -6.78
C GLN A 238 -8.67 -12.66 -6.32
N CYS A 239 -8.97 -12.68 -5.02
CA CYS A 239 -10.09 -11.96 -4.40
C CYS A 239 -11.43 -12.15 -5.14
N THR A 240 -11.76 -13.39 -5.49
CA THR A 240 -12.95 -13.74 -6.30
C THR A 240 -14.24 -13.19 -5.69
N LYS A 241 -14.38 -13.23 -4.36
CA LYS A 241 -15.53 -12.64 -3.66
C LYS A 241 -15.70 -11.15 -3.93
N LEU A 242 -14.62 -10.37 -3.93
CA LEU A 242 -14.67 -8.95 -4.29
C LEU A 242 -15.05 -8.79 -5.77
N LYS A 243 -14.40 -9.52 -6.68
CA LYS A 243 -14.73 -9.48 -8.11
C LYS A 243 -16.22 -9.75 -8.37
N VAL A 244 -16.78 -10.76 -7.72
CA VAL A 244 -18.20 -11.12 -7.85
C VAL A 244 -19.10 -9.97 -7.41
N LEU A 245 -18.85 -9.35 -6.25
CA LEU A 245 -19.63 -8.19 -5.77
C LEU A 245 -19.54 -7.00 -6.74
N LEU A 246 -18.33 -6.70 -7.22
CA LEU A 246 -18.10 -5.64 -8.19
C LEU A 246 -18.82 -5.90 -9.52
N LEU A 247 -18.72 -7.12 -10.05
CA LEU A 247 -19.40 -7.55 -11.26
C LEU A 247 -20.93 -7.55 -11.12
N MET A 248 -21.45 -8.00 -9.99
CA MET A 248 -22.87 -7.91 -9.66
C MET A 248 -23.35 -6.45 -9.63
N SER A 249 -22.55 -5.56 -9.04
CA SER A 249 -22.85 -4.12 -9.04
C SER A 249 -22.94 -3.56 -10.46
N LEU A 250 -21.98 -3.88 -11.32
CA LEU A 250 -21.97 -3.43 -12.71
C LEU A 250 -23.14 -4.03 -13.52
N TYR A 251 -23.44 -5.31 -13.33
CA TYR A 251 -24.61 -5.94 -13.97
C TYR A 251 -25.91 -5.27 -13.53
N ASN A 252 -26.05 -4.99 -12.23
CA ASN A 252 -27.21 -4.28 -11.75
C ASN A 252 -27.30 -2.88 -12.41
N VAL A 253 -26.19 -2.13 -12.47
CA VAL A 253 -26.14 -0.83 -13.18
C VAL A 253 -26.50 -0.98 -14.68
N SER A 254 -26.10 -2.07 -15.34
CA SER A 254 -26.37 -2.30 -16.76
C SER A 254 -27.84 -2.55 -17.09
N ILE A 255 -28.68 -2.89 -16.11
CA ILE A 255 -30.14 -2.96 -16.28
C ILE A 255 -30.73 -1.59 -16.68
N ASN A 256 -30.05 -0.49 -16.31
CA ASN A 256 -30.43 0.86 -16.74
C ASN A 256 -29.66 1.26 -18.01
N LEU A 257 -30.36 1.67 -19.07
CA LEU A 257 -29.74 2.06 -20.35
C LEU A 257 -28.64 3.13 -20.20
N LYS A 258 -28.83 4.12 -19.34
CA LYS A 258 -27.83 5.17 -19.10
C LYS A 258 -26.59 4.58 -18.43
N GLY A 259 -26.78 3.66 -17.48
CA GLY A 259 -25.72 2.91 -16.83
C GLY A 259 -24.96 2.02 -17.79
N LEU A 260 -25.67 1.23 -18.61
CA LEU A 260 -25.05 0.38 -19.63
C LEU A 260 -24.23 1.20 -20.63
N LYS A 261 -24.79 2.31 -21.16
CA LYS A 261 -24.03 3.23 -22.02
C LYS A 261 -22.76 3.72 -21.34
N TYR A 262 -22.88 4.21 -20.10
CA TYR A 262 -21.74 4.71 -19.34
C TYR A 262 -20.62 3.68 -19.19
N ILE A 263 -20.93 2.46 -18.74
CA ILE A 263 -19.92 1.42 -18.53
C ILE A 263 -19.32 0.93 -19.86
N SER A 264 -20.15 0.79 -20.91
CA SER A 264 -19.74 0.27 -22.21
C SER A 264 -18.85 1.23 -23.00
N GLU A 265 -19.01 2.54 -22.77
CA GLU A 265 -18.19 3.58 -23.38
C GLU A 265 -16.86 3.79 -22.64
N SER A 266 -16.65 3.12 -21.49
CA SER A 266 -15.38 3.16 -20.78
C SER A 266 -14.27 2.49 -21.62
N PRO A 267 -13.13 3.17 -21.83
CA PRO A 267 -11.98 2.56 -22.51
C PRO A 267 -11.57 1.25 -21.84
N GLY A 268 -11.35 0.20 -22.65
CA GLY A 268 -10.89 -1.09 -22.14
C GLY A 268 -12.00 -1.98 -21.54
N PHE A 269 -13.27 -1.56 -21.57
CA PHE A 269 -14.38 -2.39 -21.05
C PHE A 269 -14.50 -3.74 -21.78
N ILE A 270 -14.43 -3.76 -23.11
CA ILE A 270 -14.52 -5.02 -23.87
C ILE A 270 -13.30 -5.93 -23.63
N PRO A 271 -12.04 -5.44 -23.66
CA PRO A 271 -10.88 -6.21 -23.22
C PRO A 271 -11.01 -6.76 -21.79
N LEU A 272 -11.57 -5.97 -20.87
CA LEU A 272 -11.82 -6.40 -19.49
C LEU A 272 -12.80 -7.59 -19.44
N LEU A 273 -13.89 -7.56 -20.22
CA LEU A 273 -14.83 -8.69 -20.29
C LEU A 273 -14.16 -9.97 -20.80
N TRP A 274 -13.31 -9.89 -21.83
CA TRP A 274 -12.53 -11.04 -22.29
C TRP A 274 -11.67 -11.63 -21.18
N TRP A 275 -11.00 -10.76 -20.43
CA TRP A 275 -10.11 -11.17 -19.35
C TRP A 275 -10.89 -11.83 -18.21
N LEU A 276 -12.03 -11.25 -17.82
CA LEU A 276 -12.90 -11.81 -16.76
C LEU A 276 -13.56 -13.13 -17.16
N LEU A 277 -13.93 -13.32 -18.43
CA LEU A 277 -14.41 -14.61 -18.95
C LEU A 277 -13.32 -15.70 -18.97
N SER A 278 -12.06 -15.30 -18.84
CA SER A 278 -10.92 -16.21 -18.76
C SER A 278 -10.53 -16.52 -17.31
N ASP A 279 -11.23 -15.96 -16.31
CA ASP A 279 -10.97 -16.23 -14.89
C ASP A 279 -11.23 -17.72 -14.57
N PRO A 280 -10.44 -18.34 -13.66
CA PRO A 280 -10.70 -19.70 -13.21
C PRO A 280 -12.00 -19.84 -12.39
N ASP A 281 -12.48 -18.77 -11.75
CA ASP A 281 -13.67 -18.80 -10.91
C ASP A 281 -14.96 -18.75 -11.76
N THR A 282 -15.88 -19.69 -11.49
CA THR A 282 -17.10 -19.83 -12.29
C THR A 282 -18.11 -18.72 -12.04
N GLU A 283 -18.14 -18.14 -10.83
CA GLU A 283 -19.08 -17.07 -10.49
C GLU A 283 -18.62 -15.73 -11.11
N VAL A 284 -17.30 -15.49 -11.13
CA VAL A 284 -16.71 -14.37 -11.89
C VAL A 284 -17.10 -14.49 -13.37
N CYS A 285 -16.92 -15.67 -13.96
CA CYS A 285 -17.30 -15.95 -15.35
C CYS A 285 -18.81 -15.75 -15.59
N LEU A 286 -19.67 -16.21 -14.67
CA LEU A 286 -21.12 -16.09 -14.77
C LEU A 286 -21.55 -14.61 -14.85
N HIS A 287 -21.05 -13.76 -13.96
CA HIS A 287 -21.42 -12.36 -13.97
C HIS A 287 -20.80 -11.58 -15.13
N ALA A 288 -19.59 -11.96 -15.58
CA ALA A 288 -19.02 -11.42 -16.81
C ALA A 288 -19.88 -11.76 -18.04
N LEU A 289 -20.40 -12.99 -18.15
CA LEU A 289 -21.33 -13.37 -19.23
C LEU A 289 -22.61 -12.54 -19.21
N ARG A 290 -23.20 -12.31 -18.03
CA ARG A 290 -24.41 -11.48 -17.89
C ARG A 290 -24.18 -10.03 -18.33
N LEU A 291 -23.00 -9.49 -18.08
CA LEU A 291 -22.60 -8.17 -18.59
C LEU A 291 -22.46 -8.16 -20.11
N VAL A 292 -21.80 -9.17 -20.70
CA VAL A 292 -21.72 -9.30 -22.16
C VAL A 292 -23.13 -9.39 -22.76
N GLN A 293 -24.01 -10.19 -22.18
CA GLN A 293 -25.39 -10.32 -22.64
C GLN A 293 -26.14 -8.98 -22.56
N SER A 294 -25.94 -8.19 -21.50
CA SER A 294 -26.53 -6.85 -21.38
C SER A 294 -26.11 -5.93 -22.54
N VAL A 295 -24.85 -6.00 -22.96
CA VAL A 295 -24.33 -5.23 -24.10
C VAL A 295 -24.91 -5.72 -25.43
N VAL A 296 -24.98 -7.04 -25.61
CA VAL A 296 -25.45 -7.69 -26.83
C VAL A 296 -26.94 -7.46 -27.08
N LEU A 297 -27.75 -7.49 -26.02
CA LEU A 297 -29.20 -7.34 -26.11
C LEU A 297 -29.66 -5.88 -26.31
N GLU A 298 -28.78 -4.89 -26.09
CA GLU A 298 -29.13 -3.48 -26.26
C GLU A 298 -28.64 -2.95 -27.63
N PRO A 299 -29.54 -2.71 -28.61
CA PRO A 299 -29.14 -2.46 -29.99
C PRO A 299 -28.23 -1.26 -30.18
N GLU A 300 -28.48 -0.16 -29.46
CA GLU A 300 -27.67 1.07 -29.58
C GLU A 300 -26.24 0.90 -29.07
N VAL A 301 -26.07 0.06 -28.03
CA VAL A 301 -24.77 -0.22 -27.43
C VAL A 301 -24.05 -1.27 -28.26
N PHE A 302 -24.75 -2.34 -28.63
CA PHE A 302 -24.20 -3.38 -29.50
C PHE A 302 -23.71 -2.81 -30.82
N ALA A 303 -24.46 -1.93 -31.49
CA ALA A 303 -24.05 -1.34 -32.76
C ALA A 303 -22.68 -0.62 -32.69
N LYS A 304 -22.37 0.01 -31.55
CA LYS A 304 -21.08 0.68 -31.33
C LYS A 304 -19.95 -0.30 -31.00
N SER A 305 -20.25 -1.34 -30.23
CA SER A 305 -19.25 -2.29 -29.71
C SER A 305 -19.12 -3.58 -30.52
N ALA A 306 -19.96 -3.82 -31.54
CA ALA A 306 -20.07 -5.09 -32.25
C ALA A 306 -18.74 -5.55 -32.88
N SER A 307 -18.00 -4.63 -33.51
CA SER A 307 -16.71 -4.95 -34.13
C SER A 307 -15.68 -5.43 -33.09
N GLU A 308 -15.60 -4.73 -31.96
CA GLU A 308 -14.67 -5.04 -30.87
C GLU A 308 -15.08 -6.32 -30.12
N LEU A 309 -16.38 -6.51 -29.88
CA LEU A 309 -16.92 -7.74 -29.30
C LEU A 309 -16.59 -8.96 -30.17
N ARG A 310 -16.77 -8.86 -31.50
CA ARG A 310 -16.47 -9.96 -32.42
C ARG A 310 -14.98 -10.30 -32.45
N SER A 311 -14.09 -9.32 -32.36
CA SER A 311 -12.64 -9.55 -32.40
C SER A 311 -12.07 -9.98 -31.05
N SER A 312 -12.69 -9.57 -29.94
CA SER A 312 -12.12 -9.74 -28.60
C SER A 312 -12.80 -10.84 -27.78
N LEU A 313 -14.06 -11.20 -28.00
CA LEU A 313 -14.74 -12.18 -27.14
C LEU A 313 -14.12 -13.59 -27.26
N PRO A 314 -13.91 -14.30 -26.14
CA PRO A 314 -13.33 -15.65 -26.17
C PRO A 314 -14.42 -16.69 -26.49
N LEU A 315 -14.92 -16.72 -27.73
CA LEU A 315 -16.05 -17.57 -28.14
C LEU A 315 -15.87 -19.05 -27.79
N GLN A 316 -14.66 -19.60 -27.97
CA GLN A 316 -14.37 -20.99 -27.61
C GLN A 316 -14.56 -21.26 -26.11
N ARG A 317 -14.21 -20.29 -25.26
CA ARG A 317 -14.40 -20.38 -23.81
C ARG A 317 -15.88 -20.33 -23.47
N ILE A 318 -16.67 -19.45 -24.09
CA ILE A 318 -18.12 -19.37 -23.91
C ILE A 318 -18.80 -20.69 -24.32
N VAL A 319 -18.38 -21.28 -25.45
CA VAL A 319 -18.85 -22.61 -25.89
C VAL A 319 -18.51 -23.70 -24.88
N ALA A 320 -17.35 -23.64 -24.23
CA ALA A 320 -17.01 -24.56 -23.14
C ALA A 320 -17.90 -24.35 -21.90
N MET A 321 -18.20 -23.09 -21.54
CA MET A 321 -19.11 -22.74 -20.44
C MET A 321 -20.55 -23.24 -20.70
N ALA A 322 -21.04 -23.22 -21.94
CA ALA A 322 -22.32 -23.77 -22.35
C ALA A 322 -22.43 -25.32 -22.21
N LYS A 323 -21.31 -25.98 -21.88
CA LYS A 323 -21.21 -27.41 -21.54
C LYS A 323 -20.78 -27.64 -20.09
N SER A 324 -20.79 -26.59 -19.27
CA SER A 324 -20.39 -26.65 -17.85
C SER A 324 -21.36 -27.52 -17.05
N ARG A 325 -20.85 -28.05 -15.93
CA ARG A 325 -21.68 -28.73 -14.91
C ARG A 325 -22.44 -27.75 -14.01
N ASN A 326 -22.04 -26.48 -13.97
CA ASN A 326 -22.78 -25.44 -13.25
C ASN A 326 -24.01 -25.04 -14.10
N PRO A 327 -25.25 -25.33 -13.65
CA PRO A 327 -26.45 -25.08 -14.46
C PRO A 327 -26.66 -23.60 -14.81
N HIS A 328 -26.39 -22.69 -13.86
CA HIS A 328 -26.58 -21.26 -14.10
C HIS A 328 -25.60 -20.73 -15.15
N LEU A 329 -24.33 -21.12 -15.04
CA LEU A 329 -23.31 -20.77 -16.02
C LEU A 329 -23.62 -21.37 -17.40
N GLN A 330 -24.09 -22.62 -17.42
CA GLN A 330 -24.49 -23.29 -18.64
C GLN A 330 -25.62 -22.56 -19.35
N THR A 331 -26.70 -22.22 -18.64
CA THR A 331 -27.88 -21.54 -19.18
C THR A 331 -27.52 -20.19 -19.78
N VAL A 332 -26.84 -19.32 -19.02
CA VAL A 332 -26.48 -17.97 -19.51
C VAL A 332 -25.55 -18.05 -20.72
N ALA A 333 -24.60 -18.99 -20.74
CA ALA A 333 -23.71 -19.17 -21.88
C ALA A 333 -24.46 -19.68 -23.13
N GLN A 334 -25.46 -20.54 -22.97
CA GLN A 334 -26.28 -21.01 -24.08
C GLN A 334 -27.15 -19.89 -24.66
N GLU A 335 -27.84 -19.14 -23.80
CA GLU A 335 -28.65 -17.97 -24.19
C GLU A 335 -27.80 -16.95 -24.95
N LEU A 336 -26.63 -16.58 -24.41
CA LEU A 336 -25.74 -15.64 -25.09
C LEU A 336 -25.28 -16.13 -26.48
N LEU A 337 -25.01 -17.42 -26.64
CA LEU A 337 -24.64 -17.98 -27.95
C LEU A 337 -25.81 -17.96 -28.94
N GLU A 338 -27.04 -18.09 -28.47
CA GLU A 338 -28.24 -17.95 -29.29
C GLU A 338 -28.45 -16.50 -29.71
N ASP A 339 -28.32 -15.56 -28.77
CA ASP A 339 -28.40 -14.11 -29.02
C ASP A 339 -27.38 -13.66 -30.07
N LEU A 340 -26.11 -14.08 -29.93
CA LEU A 340 -25.06 -13.77 -30.89
C LEU A 340 -25.35 -14.32 -32.29
N ARG A 341 -25.89 -15.54 -32.40
CA ARG A 341 -26.26 -16.14 -33.70
C ARG A 341 -27.43 -15.43 -34.35
N ALA A 342 -28.41 -14.96 -33.57
CA ALA A 342 -29.53 -14.19 -34.10
C ALA A 342 -29.04 -12.89 -34.74
N LEU A 343 -28.13 -12.19 -34.05
CA LEU A 343 -27.52 -10.94 -34.53
C LEU A 343 -26.61 -11.12 -35.75
N GLU A 344 -26.05 -12.30 -35.98
CA GLU A 344 -25.32 -12.63 -37.22
C GLU A 344 -26.25 -12.86 -38.42
N ARG A 345 -27.51 -13.23 -38.18
CA ARG A 345 -28.50 -13.45 -39.25
C ARG A 345 -29.20 -12.17 -39.68
N ASP A 346 -29.29 -11.20 -38.77
CA ASP A 346 -29.94 -9.91 -38.98
C ASP A 346 -28.98 -8.81 -39.51
N ALA A 347 -27.67 -9.12 -39.63
CA ALA A 347 -26.62 -8.23 -40.12
C ALA A 347 -26.26 -8.46 -41.60
#